data_AF-A0A843VG36-F1
#
_entry.id   AF-A0A843VG36-F1
#
_cell.length_a   1.000
_cell.length_b   1.000
_cell.length_c   1.000
_cell.angle_alpha   90.00
_cell.angle_beta   90.00
_cell.angle_gamma   90.00
#
_symmetry.space_group_name_H-M   'P 1'
#
loop_
_entity.id
_entity.type
_entity.pdbx_description
1 polymer ?
#
loop_
_entity_poly.entity_id
_entity_poly.type
_entity_poly.pdbx_seq_one_letter_code
_entity_poly.pdbx_strand_id
1 'polypeptide(L)'
;MATVEGGGRQEKRPKSEGSSPSSRPVTKGTGDGDGDGAVVGALEKTKSKLSPDGRGNKDSREGLTFTIDPDVLDCPICFEELSPPIFQCYNGHIACSSCCSNVKDCPFCKSMIVLRCLAVEKVMESVKVSCPYASSGCEQVINYVNIDVHKRMCAYSPCCCPTADCTFEGPMRELYPHFIEGHRGCSVSFQYNRACSVMMRKDEHFHVLSHGQDGVLFLLLNKTNVGTGNAVMVACLGPDSMEEKYTYKVKATDQMRVSSIQLESPMTNIRSWEGTLPQKKFLLIPEELFAFNVCLEITIWKKGVSGCRNTARQKGSTPSSKPASGPRSIEAELVESCERHTNVGSYLSEAVSHFVEWNVVF
;
A
#
# COMPACT_ATOMS: atom_id res chain seq x y z
N MET A 1 55.26 7.25 -51.61
CA MET A 1 54.72 8.49 -52.21
C MET A 1 53.64 8.97 -51.25
N ALA A 2 53.92 9.94 -50.37
CA ALA A 2 53.92 11.40 -50.64
C ALA A 2 52.47 11.92 -50.80
N THR A 3 51.99 12.96 -50.10
CA THR A 3 52.58 13.84 -49.05
C THR A 3 51.43 14.57 -48.29
N VAL A 4 51.73 14.99 -47.05
CA VAL A 4 51.42 16.27 -46.34
C VAL A 4 50.68 17.33 -47.21
N GLU A 5 49.70 18.14 -46.77
CA GLU A 5 49.59 19.12 -45.66
C GLU A 5 48.08 19.36 -45.32
N GLY A 6 47.60 20.00 -44.24
CA GLY A 6 48.20 20.91 -43.26
C GLY A 6 47.46 22.26 -43.29
N GLY A 7 46.77 22.65 -42.21
CA GLY A 7 46.05 23.94 -42.17
C GLY A 7 44.97 24.08 -41.09
N GLY A 8 45.35 24.55 -39.90
CA GLY A 8 44.39 24.96 -38.86
C GLY A 8 44.18 26.48 -38.82
N ARG A 9 43.01 26.94 -38.35
CA ARG A 9 42.86 28.29 -37.79
C ARG A 9 41.76 28.32 -36.71
N GLN A 10 42.02 29.08 -35.65
CA GLN A 10 41.19 29.21 -34.45
C GLN A 10 40.11 30.32 -34.56
N GLU A 11 39.29 30.39 -33.51
CA GLU A 11 38.41 31.50 -33.08
C GLU A 11 37.10 31.70 -33.89
N LYS A 12 35.92 31.76 -33.27
CA LYS A 12 35.59 32.61 -32.10
C LYS A 12 34.55 31.99 -31.14
N ARG A 13 34.77 32.17 -29.83
CA ARG A 13 33.72 32.15 -28.80
C ARG A 13 32.89 33.45 -28.87
N PRO A 14 31.57 33.42 -28.65
CA PRO A 14 30.86 34.57 -28.08
C PRO A 14 31.28 34.77 -26.61
N LYS A 15 31.43 36.02 -26.19
CA LYS A 15 31.67 36.37 -24.77
C LYS A 15 30.36 36.52 -24.01
N SER A 16 30.47 36.32 -22.70
CA SER A 16 29.49 36.68 -21.68
C SER A 16 29.11 38.16 -21.69
N GLU A 17 27.84 38.44 -21.43
CA GLU A 17 27.42 39.60 -20.64
C GLU A 17 26.60 39.08 -19.46
N GLY A 18 26.76 39.70 -18.28
CA GLY A 18 26.07 39.32 -17.06
C GLY A 18 25.38 40.52 -16.44
N SER A 19 24.29 40.25 -15.71
CA SER A 19 23.57 41.24 -14.91
C SER A 19 23.07 40.59 -13.62
N SER A 20 23.63 40.99 -12.48
CA SER A 20 23.14 40.62 -11.15
C SER A 20 22.00 41.58 -10.71
N PRO A 21 21.41 41.46 -9.50
CA PRO A 21 19.96 41.54 -9.36
C PRO A 21 19.39 42.96 -9.22
N SER A 22 18.14 43.12 -9.66
CA SER A 22 17.36 44.35 -9.44
C SER A 22 17.07 44.55 -7.95
N SER A 23 17.55 45.67 -7.41
CA SER A 23 17.22 46.18 -6.08
C SER A 23 16.55 47.56 -6.24
N ARG A 24 15.47 47.82 -5.48
CA ARG A 24 14.81 49.13 -5.32
C ARG A 24 13.69 49.03 -4.28
N PRO A 25 13.38 50.10 -3.52
CA PRO A 25 14.31 51.08 -2.96
C PRO A 25 14.11 51.27 -1.44
N VAL A 26 15.15 51.75 -0.75
CA VAL A 26 15.03 52.24 0.63
C VAL A 26 14.50 53.68 0.62
N THR A 27 13.41 53.94 1.32
CA THR A 27 12.97 55.30 1.70
C THR A 27 13.15 55.51 3.19
N LYS A 28 14.00 56.47 3.59
CA LYS A 28 14.08 56.92 4.99
C LYS A 28 12.84 57.75 5.34
N GLY A 29 12.18 57.40 6.44
CA GLY A 29 11.19 58.22 7.13
C GLY A 29 11.31 57.97 8.63
N THR A 30 11.57 59.02 9.40
CA THR A 30 11.71 59.00 10.86
C THR A 30 10.35 59.12 11.55
N GLY A 31 10.16 58.42 12.67
CA GLY A 31 9.00 58.62 13.56
C GLY A 31 8.87 57.51 14.59
N ASP A 32 8.92 57.89 15.87
CA ASP A 32 8.87 56.99 17.03
C ASP A 32 7.43 56.48 17.31
N GLY A 33 7.31 55.36 18.03
CA GLY A 33 6.01 54.87 18.54
C GLY A 33 6.07 53.46 19.12
N ASP A 34 5.96 53.35 20.45
CA ASP A 34 5.80 52.07 21.17
C ASP A 34 4.50 51.34 20.82
N GLY A 35 4.49 50.01 20.95
CA GLY A 35 3.27 49.21 20.82
C GLY A 35 3.48 47.70 20.92
N ASP A 36 3.36 47.15 22.13
CA ASP A 36 3.33 45.70 22.37
C ASP A 36 2.12 45.04 21.67
N GLY A 37 2.38 44.27 20.62
CA GLY A 37 1.38 43.54 19.83
C GLY A 37 1.20 42.09 20.29
N ALA A 38 0.56 41.86 21.43
CA ALA A 38 0.22 40.50 21.86
C ALA A 38 -0.82 39.86 20.93
N VAL A 39 -0.45 38.77 20.24
CA VAL A 39 -1.39 37.95 19.45
C VAL A 39 -2.32 37.16 20.37
N VAL A 40 -3.42 37.80 20.76
CA VAL A 40 -4.53 37.19 21.49
C VAL A 40 -5.45 36.44 20.53
N GLY A 41 -5.24 35.12 20.40
CA GLY A 41 -6.18 34.25 19.72
C GLY A 41 -7.55 34.26 20.42
N ALA A 42 -8.57 34.80 19.75
CA ALA A 42 -9.92 34.91 20.31
C ALA A 42 -10.59 33.54 20.43
N LEU A 43 -10.76 33.06 21.67
CA LEU A 43 -11.49 31.82 21.95
C LEU A 43 -13.01 32.06 21.92
N GLU A 44 -13.63 31.90 20.75
CA GLU A 44 -15.09 31.94 20.63
C GLU A 44 -15.73 30.74 21.33
N LYS A 45 -16.38 30.99 22.49
CA LYS A 45 -17.10 29.98 23.25
C LYS A 45 -18.52 29.79 22.69
N THR A 46 -18.72 28.81 21.83
CA THR A 46 -20.07 28.34 21.46
C THR A 46 -20.77 27.73 22.67
N LYS A 47 -21.86 28.38 23.12
CA LYS A 47 -22.56 28.05 24.36
C LYS A 47 -23.72 27.09 24.08
N SER A 48 -23.52 25.79 24.28
CA SER A 48 -24.59 24.80 24.26
C SER A 48 -25.57 25.01 25.44
N LYS A 49 -26.88 24.83 25.18
CA LYS A 49 -27.91 24.85 26.22
C LYS A 49 -28.10 23.42 26.75
N LEU A 50 -28.11 23.26 28.07
CA LEU A 50 -28.52 22.03 28.75
C LEU A 50 -29.71 22.33 29.67
N SER A 51 -30.74 21.48 29.60
CA SER A 51 -31.78 21.39 30.63
C SER A 51 -31.36 20.34 31.67
N PRO A 52 -31.74 20.50 32.95
CA PRO A 52 -31.34 19.57 34.00
C PRO A 52 -32.33 18.41 34.12
N ASP A 53 -31.83 17.17 34.09
CA ASP A 53 -32.40 16.12 34.94
C ASP A 53 -31.30 15.15 35.40
N GLY A 54 -31.47 14.57 36.59
CA GLY A 54 -30.33 14.24 37.46
C GLY A 54 -29.82 12.78 37.51
N ARG A 55 -28.88 12.57 38.46
CA ARG A 55 -28.22 11.31 38.90
C ARG A 55 -26.92 10.91 38.19
N GLY A 56 -25.87 11.66 38.52
CA GLY A 56 -24.58 11.14 39.02
C GLY A 56 -23.93 9.93 38.36
N ASN A 57 -22.95 10.20 37.50
CA ASN A 57 -21.68 9.47 37.49
C ASN A 57 -20.53 10.49 37.38
N LYS A 58 -19.62 10.55 38.36
CA LYS A 58 -18.52 11.52 38.39
C LYS A 58 -17.23 10.90 37.83
N ASP A 59 -17.18 10.63 36.53
CA ASP A 59 -15.89 10.45 35.83
C ASP A 59 -15.97 10.60 34.29
N SER A 60 -16.79 11.54 33.82
CA SER A 60 -16.82 11.96 32.42
C SER A 60 -16.20 13.35 32.29
N ARG A 61 -14.88 13.42 32.04
CA ARG A 61 -14.25 14.63 31.49
C ARG A 61 -14.87 14.86 30.11
N GLU A 62 -15.68 15.91 29.99
CA GLU A 62 -16.26 16.33 28.72
C GLU A 62 -15.14 16.51 27.68
N GLY A 63 -15.32 15.92 26.50
CA GLY A 63 -14.32 15.96 25.45
C GLY A 63 -14.14 17.40 24.94
N LEU A 64 -12.95 17.96 25.12
CA LEU A 64 -12.60 19.26 24.57
C LEU A 64 -12.32 19.11 23.07
N THR A 65 -13.03 19.88 22.25
CA THR A 65 -12.79 19.98 20.81
C THR A 65 -11.93 21.22 20.56
N PHE A 66 -10.78 21.03 19.90
CA PHE A 66 -9.89 22.12 19.49
C PHE A 66 -9.66 22.03 17.98
N THR A 67 -9.61 23.18 17.31
CA THR A 67 -9.08 23.30 15.95
C THR A 67 -7.57 23.55 16.04
N ILE A 68 -6.80 22.73 15.34
CA ILE A 68 -5.35 22.88 15.19
C ILE A 68 -5.08 23.30 13.75
N ASP A 69 -4.22 24.29 13.57
CA ASP A 69 -3.72 24.71 12.26
C ASP A 69 -2.84 23.58 11.67
N PRO A 70 -3.17 23.00 10.50
CA PRO A 70 -2.46 21.83 9.96
C PRO A 70 -0.94 22.02 9.85
N ASP A 71 -0.50 23.21 9.48
CA ASP A 71 0.91 23.56 9.24
C ASP A 71 1.79 23.38 10.49
N VAL A 72 1.22 23.37 11.71
CA VAL A 72 1.98 23.10 12.95
C VAL A 72 2.33 21.62 13.15
N LEU A 73 1.76 20.74 12.30
CA LEU A 73 2.06 19.32 12.24
C LEU A 73 3.08 19.01 11.13
N ASP A 74 3.57 20.00 10.40
CA ASP A 74 4.63 19.83 9.40
C ASP A 74 6.02 20.11 9.99
N CYS A 75 7.05 19.48 9.42
CA CYS A 75 8.42 19.70 9.82
C CYS A 75 8.88 21.09 9.34
N PRO A 76 9.31 22.01 10.22
CA PRO A 76 9.67 23.37 9.83
C PRO A 76 10.97 23.46 9.00
N ILE A 77 11.63 22.33 8.72
CA ILE A 77 12.88 22.25 7.94
C ILE A 77 12.61 21.77 6.50
N CYS A 78 11.70 20.80 6.30
CA CYS A 78 11.40 20.24 4.98
C CYS A 78 9.96 20.45 4.51
N PHE A 79 9.07 20.96 5.37
CA PHE A 79 7.64 21.20 5.09
C PHE A 79 6.87 19.91 4.70
N GLU A 80 7.30 18.78 5.26
CA GLU A 80 6.62 17.48 5.14
C GLU A 80 5.94 17.11 6.46
N GLU A 81 4.82 16.38 6.40
CA GLU A 81 4.06 15.88 7.55
C GLU A 81 4.98 15.23 8.60
N LEU A 82 4.88 15.65 9.87
CA LEU A 82 5.65 15.05 10.96
C LEU A 82 5.19 13.62 11.22
N SER A 83 6.14 12.71 11.41
CA SER A 83 5.87 11.35 11.91
C SER A 83 6.84 11.01 13.04
N PRO A 84 6.39 10.30 14.10
CA PRO A 84 7.28 9.76 15.12
C PRO A 84 8.37 8.85 14.51
N PRO A 85 9.64 8.92 14.94
CA PRO A 85 10.15 9.76 16.03
C PRO A 85 10.41 11.21 15.60
N ILE A 86 10.00 12.14 16.47
CA ILE A 86 10.19 13.59 16.31
C ILE A 86 11.29 14.04 17.26
N PHE A 87 12.18 14.89 16.79
CA PHE A 87 13.32 15.39 17.55
C PHE A 87 13.17 16.88 17.84
N GLN A 88 13.85 17.35 18.89
CA GLN A 88 13.93 18.75 19.27
C GLN A 88 15.36 19.13 19.67
N CYS A 89 15.67 20.41 19.47
CA CYS A 89 16.86 21.03 20.04
C CYS A 89 16.64 21.47 21.50
N TYR A 90 17.71 21.86 22.20
CA TYR A 90 17.65 22.38 23.58
C TYR A 90 16.69 23.58 23.77
N ASN A 91 16.40 24.34 22.71
CA ASN A 91 15.48 25.48 22.72
C ASN A 91 14.06 25.14 22.19
N GLY A 92 13.71 23.86 22.06
CA GLY A 92 12.34 23.42 21.75
C GLY A 92 11.92 23.40 20.27
N HIS A 93 12.71 23.94 19.35
CA HIS A 93 12.43 23.77 17.90
C HIS A 93 12.49 22.30 17.50
N ILE A 94 11.47 21.84 16.77
CA ILE A 94 11.28 20.45 16.37
C ILE A 94 11.79 20.15 14.94
N ALA A 95 12.05 18.87 14.68
CA ALA A 95 12.44 18.32 13.37
C ALA A 95 11.97 16.86 13.23
N CYS A 96 11.65 16.43 12.00
CA CYS A 96 11.42 15.02 11.70
C CYS A 96 12.73 14.20 11.72
N SER A 97 12.61 12.87 11.78
CA SER A 97 13.75 11.93 11.83
C SER A 97 14.75 12.09 10.68
N SER A 98 14.28 12.33 9.45
CA SER A 98 15.14 12.54 8.27
C SER A 98 15.91 13.86 8.38
N CYS A 99 15.26 14.96 8.76
CA CYS A 99 15.93 16.24 8.98
C CYS A 99 16.93 16.20 10.13
N CYS A 100 16.62 15.53 11.24
CA CYS A 100 17.55 15.33 12.35
C CYS A 100 18.82 14.55 11.93
N SER A 101 18.70 13.65 10.96
CA SER A 101 19.84 12.87 10.44
C SER A 101 20.75 13.70 9.53
N ASN A 102 20.17 14.67 8.80
CA ASN A 102 20.89 15.53 7.84
C ASN A 102 21.41 16.83 8.48
N VAL A 103 20.76 17.34 9.52
CA VAL A 103 21.00 18.65 10.12
C VAL A 103 21.22 18.49 11.63
N LYS A 104 22.48 18.55 12.07
CA LYS A 104 22.85 18.40 13.49
C LYS A 104 22.48 19.60 14.35
N ASP A 105 22.62 20.81 13.80
CA ASP A 105 22.37 22.06 14.51
C ASP A 105 21.11 22.74 14.00
N CYS A 106 20.21 23.10 14.92
CA CYS A 106 18.92 23.71 14.59
C CYS A 106 19.08 24.94 13.68
N PRO A 107 18.41 25.00 12.52
CA PRO A 107 18.59 26.12 11.60
C PRO A 107 18.16 27.46 12.21
N PHE A 108 17.19 27.43 13.13
CA PHE A 108 16.60 28.61 13.79
C PHE A 108 17.47 29.17 14.94
N CYS A 109 18.06 28.32 15.79
CA CYS A 109 18.77 28.77 17.01
C CYS A 109 20.19 28.22 17.17
N LYS A 110 20.71 27.48 16.18
CA LYS A 110 22.07 26.88 16.13
C LYS A 110 22.41 25.93 17.29
N SER A 111 21.42 25.48 18.05
CA SER A 111 21.58 24.48 19.11
C SER A 111 21.37 23.08 18.56
N MET A 112 22.14 22.11 19.06
CA MET A 112 22.09 20.72 18.59
C MET A 112 20.68 20.12 18.71
N ILE A 113 20.23 19.41 17.66
CA ILE A 113 19.00 18.60 17.65
C ILE A 113 19.37 17.18 18.09
N VAL A 114 18.92 16.76 19.28
CA VAL A 114 19.31 15.47 19.89
C VAL A 114 18.22 14.79 20.73
N LEU A 115 17.23 15.52 21.21
CA LEU A 115 16.24 14.98 22.15
C LEU A 115 14.98 14.54 21.40
N ARG A 116 14.46 13.34 21.64
CA ARG A 116 13.16 12.92 21.11
C ARG A 116 12.03 13.65 21.84
N CYS A 117 11.15 14.32 21.10
CA CYS A 117 10.05 15.12 21.65
C CYS A 117 8.79 14.28 21.86
N LEU A 118 8.82 13.41 22.88
CA LEU A 118 7.69 12.54 23.26
C LEU A 118 6.40 13.33 23.58
N ALA A 119 6.51 14.61 23.95
CA ALA A 119 5.36 15.46 24.20
C ALA A 119 4.56 15.76 22.92
N VAL A 120 5.25 16.14 21.83
CA VAL A 120 4.61 16.41 20.52
C VAL A 120 4.06 15.12 19.91
N GLU A 121 4.81 14.02 19.98
CA GLU A 121 4.33 12.70 19.54
C GLU A 121 3.01 12.31 20.24
N LYS A 122 2.93 12.49 21.57
CA LYS A 122 1.74 12.19 22.36
C LYS A 122 0.57 13.15 22.10
N VAL A 123 0.84 14.40 21.72
CA VAL A 123 -0.20 15.31 21.21
C VAL A 123 -0.75 14.75 19.90
N MET A 124 0.12 14.40 18.94
CA MET A 124 -0.28 13.87 17.63
C MET A 124 -1.05 12.55 17.72
N GLU A 125 -0.71 11.66 18.65
CA GLU A 125 -1.50 10.45 18.98
C GLU A 125 -2.93 10.76 19.44
N SER A 126 -3.22 11.99 19.89
CA SER A 126 -4.57 12.44 20.26
C SER A 126 -5.28 13.26 19.18
N VAL A 127 -4.54 13.74 18.16
CA VAL A 127 -5.11 14.52 17.05
C VAL A 127 -5.91 13.60 16.12
N LYS A 128 -7.11 14.06 15.77
CA LYS A 128 -7.94 13.43 14.74
C LYS A 128 -8.13 14.40 13.57
N VAL A 129 -7.93 13.89 12.36
CA VAL A 129 -8.08 14.64 11.11
C VAL A 129 -9.07 13.95 10.18
N SER A 130 -9.75 14.73 9.34
CA SER A 130 -10.56 14.18 8.25
C SER A 130 -9.65 13.55 7.19
N CYS A 131 -10.17 12.57 6.45
CA CYS A 131 -9.47 12.02 5.29
C CYS A 131 -9.09 13.11 4.27
N PRO A 132 -7.86 13.12 3.73
CA PRO A 132 -7.49 14.00 2.60
C PRO A 132 -8.40 13.82 1.37
N TYR A 133 -8.99 12.65 1.20
CA TYR A 133 -9.93 12.30 0.12
C TYR A 133 -11.41 12.51 0.52
N ALA A 134 -11.69 13.38 1.49
CA ALA A 134 -13.07 13.70 1.90
C ALA A 134 -13.87 14.36 0.76
N SER A 135 -13.23 15.18 -0.07
CA SER A 135 -13.83 15.75 -1.30
C SER A 135 -14.24 14.67 -2.31
N SER A 136 -13.53 13.55 -2.35
CA SER A 136 -13.86 12.36 -3.15
C SER A 136 -14.92 11.45 -2.49
N GLY A 137 -15.40 11.79 -1.28
CA GLY A 137 -16.43 11.05 -0.56
C GLY A 137 -15.94 10.20 0.64
N CYS A 138 -14.69 10.36 1.10
CA CYS A 138 -14.23 9.65 2.29
C CYS A 138 -14.60 10.37 3.60
N GLU A 139 -15.67 9.91 4.25
CA GLU A 139 -16.16 10.46 5.53
C GLU A 139 -15.35 10.01 6.77
N GLN A 140 -14.20 9.34 6.60
CA GLN A 140 -13.43 8.83 7.73
C GLN A 140 -12.68 9.94 8.48
N VAL A 141 -12.81 9.92 9.81
CA VAL A 141 -11.98 10.69 10.74
C VAL A 141 -10.92 9.75 11.32
N ILE A 142 -9.65 10.10 11.12
CA ILE A 142 -8.49 9.23 11.29
C ILE A 142 -7.61 9.82 12.39
N ASN A 143 -6.92 8.99 13.17
CA ASN A 143 -5.85 9.46 14.04
C ASN A 143 -4.68 9.97 13.18
N TYR A 144 -4.15 11.16 13.45
CA TYR A 144 -3.11 11.79 12.63
C TYR A 144 -1.92 10.85 12.39
N VAL A 145 -1.42 10.14 13.41
CA VAL A 145 -0.25 9.24 13.27
C VAL A 145 -0.49 8.04 12.34
N ASN A 146 -1.76 7.78 11.97
CA ASN A 146 -2.17 6.73 11.04
C ASN A 146 -2.60 7.28 9.68
N ILE A 147 -2.42 8.57 9.39
CA ILE A 147 -2.92 9.19 8.15
C ILE A 147 -2.34 8.52 6.91
N ASP A 148 -1.03 8.20 6.87
CA ASP A 148 -0.41 7.54 5.71
C ASP A 148 -0.87 6.09 5.53
N VAL A 149 -1.10 5.38 6.64
CA VAL A 149 -1.67 4.03 6.62
C VAL A 149 -3.07 4.11 6.01
N HIS A 150 -3.88 5.09 6.42
CA HIS A 150 -5.18 5.35 5.81
C HIS A 150 -5.07 5.77 4.34
N LYS A 151 -4.17 6.69 3.96
CA LYS A 151 -3.97 7.13 2.56
C LYS A 151 -3.78 5.92 1.64
N ARG A 152 -3.00 4.92 2.10
CA ARG A 152 -2.82 3.65 1.38
C ARG A 152 -4.01 2.69 1.45
N MET A 153 -4.75 2.64 2.56
CA MET A 153 -5.91 1.77 2.74
C MET A 153 -7.23 2.32 2.15
N CYS A 154 -7.28 3.60 1.78
CA CYS A 154 -8.51 4.28 1.41
C CYS A 154 -8.97 3.96 -0.03
N ALA A 155 -10.20 3.49 -0.18
CA ALA A 155 -10.82 3.25 -1.49
C ALA A 155 -11.15 4.52 -2.29
N TYR A 156 -11.02 5.70 -1.67
CA TYR A 156 -11.20 7.00 -2.31
C TYR A 156 -9.88 7.66 -2.74
N SER A 157 -8.73 7.05 -2.46
CA SER A 157 -7.46 7.54 -2.99
C SER A 157 -7.50 7.57 -4.52
N PRO A 158 -6.83 8.54 -5.18
CA PRO A 158 -6.71 8.55 -6.62
C PRO A 158 -5.97 7.30 -7.13
N CYS A 159 -6.30 6.90 -8.36
CA CYS A 159 -5.61 5.89 -9.15
C CYS A 159 -5.79 6.19 -10.64
N CYS A 160 -4.93 5.60 -11.47
CA CYS A 160 -5.03 5.70 -12.92
C CYS A 160 -5.43 4.35 -13.52
N CYS A 161 -6.11 4.36 -14.66
CA CYS A 161 -6.39 3.12 -15.39
C CYS A 161 -5.07 2.50 -15.92
N PRO A 162 -4.85 1.18 -15.79
CA PRO A 162 -3.62 0.54 -16.29
C PRO A 162 -3.57 0.43 -17.83
N THR A 163 -4.70 0.60 -18.54
CA THR A 163 -4.75 0.48 -20.01
C THR A 163 -3.97 1.60 -20.68
N ALA A 164 -3.16 1.26 -21.68
CA ALA A 164 -2.51 2.25 -22.54
C ALA A 164 -3.54 3.21 -23.17
N ASP A 165 -3.13 4.45 -23.36
CA ASP A 165 -3.94 5.56 -23.92
C ASP A 165 -5.22 5.92 -23.14
N CYS A 166 -5.45 5.33 -21.95
CA CYS A 166 -6.56 5.73 -21.08
C CYS A 166 -6.15 6.87 -20.15
N THR A 167 -6.91 7.96 -20.15
CA THR A 167 -6.69 9.15 -19.31
C THR A 167 -7.56 9.18 -18.06
N PHE A 168 -8.10 8.03 -17.61
CA PHE A 168 -8.87 7.97 -16.38
C PHE A 168 -7.96 8.15 -15.17
N GLU A 169 -8.24 9.19 -14.39
CA GLU A 169 -7.70 9.47 -13.07
C GLU A 169 -8.88 9.73 -12.14
N GLY A 170 -8.98 8.98 -11.04
CA GLY A 170 -10.13 9.07 -10.15
C GLY A 170 -10.07 8.15 -8.93
N PRO A 171 -11.10 8.17 -8.07
CA PRO A 171 -11.17 7.35 -6.86
C PRO A 171 -11.05 5.86 -7.18
N MET A 172 -10.26 5.13 -6.41
CA MET A 172 -9.99 3.70 -6.66
C MET A 172 -11.24 2.81 -6.70
N ARG A 173 -12.29 3.16 -5.95
CA ARG A 173 -13.63 2.53 -6.01
C ARG A 173 -14.33 2.66 -7.38
N GLU A 174 -13.94 3.61 -8.22
CA GLU A 174 -14.52 3.86 -9.55
C GLU A 174 -13.73 3.19 -10.68
N LEU A 175 -12.53 2.68 -10.40
CA LEU A 175 -11.68 2.01 -11.40
C LEU A 175 -12.35 0.80 -12.06
N TYR A 176 -13.03 -0.04 -11.27
CA TYR A 176 -13.74 -1.22 -11.80
C TYR A 176 -14.91 -0.85 -12.75
N PRO A 177 -15.90 -0.02 -12.35
CA PRO A 177 -16.98 0.35 -13.28
C PRO A 177 -16.45 1.09 -14.50
N HIS A 178 -15.48 2.02 -14.34
CA HIS A 178 -14.78 2.64 -15.46
C HIS A 178 -14.22 1.60 -16.44
N PHE A 179 -13.48 0.61 -15.94
CA PHE A 179 -12.84 -0.39 -16.78
C PHE A 179 -13.84 -1.26 -17.53
N ILE A 180 -14.88 -1.77 -16.84
CA ILE A 180 -15.88 -2.66 -17.46
C ILE A 180 -16.72 -1.91 -18.52
N GLU A 181 -16.97 -0.62 -18.31
CA GLU A 181 -17.76 0.19 -19.25
C GLU A 181 -16.93 0.71 -20.43
N GLY A 182 -15.71 1.21 -20.17
CA GLY A 182 -14.82 1.85 -21.15
C GLY A 182 -13.85 0.91 -21.88
N HIS A 183 -13.52 -0.25 -21.30
CA HIS A 183 -12.56 -1.22 -21.86
C HIS A 183 -13.21 -2.60 -22.09
N ARG A 184 -14.39 -2.59 -22.74
CA ARG A 184 -15.16 -3.81 -23.06
C ARG A 184 -14.33 -4.80 -23.88
N GLY A 185 -14.15 -6.00 -23.34
CA GLY A 185 -13.36 -7.07 -23.97
C GLY A 185 -11.86 -7.04 -23.67
N CYS A 186 -11.36 -6.04 -22.96
CA CYS A 186 -9.93 -5.91 -22.61
C CYS A 186 -9.52 -6.68 -21.33
N SER A 187 -10.44 -7.44 -20.71
CA SER A 187 -10.15 -8.29 -19.55
C SER A 187 -10.58 -9.73 -19.76
N VAL A 188 -9.79 -10.69 -19.25
CA VAL A 188 -10.18 -12.09 -19.15
C VAL A 188 -11.13 -12.28 -17.96
N SER A 189 -12.33 -12.78 -18.23
CA SER A 189 -13.26 -13.16 -17.16
C SER A 189 -12.84 -14.46 -16.50
N PHE A 190 -12.87 -14.52 -15.17
CA PHE A 190 -12.58 -15.73 -14.41
C PHE A 190 -13.66 -16.03 -13.34
N GLN A 191 -13.54 -17.17 -12.66
CA GLN A 191 -14.37 -17.54 -11.51
C GLN A 191 -13.47 -17.91 -10.32
N TYR A 192 -13.79 -17.43 -9.12
CA TYR A 192 -13.03 -17.80 -7.93
C TYR A 192 -12.98 -19.30 -7.70
N ASN A 193 -11.85 -19.78 -7.20
CA ASN A 193 -11.56 -21.18 -6.89
C ASN A 193 -11.62 -22.12 -8.12
N ARG A 194 -11.57 -21.57 -9.33
CA ARG A 194 -11.47 -22.32 -10.60
C ARG A 194 -10.27 -21.82 -11.40
N ALA A 195 -9.68 -22.71 -12.18
CA ALA A 195 -8.63 -22.33 -13.13
C ALA A 195 -9.27 -21.67 -14.38
N CYS A 196 -8.70 -20.55 -14.82
CA CYS A 196 -8.88 -20.04 -16.17
C CYS A 196 -7.55 -20.15 -16.95
N SER A 197 -7.63 -20.26 -18.27
CA SER A 197 -6.46 -20.26 -19.13
C SER A 197 -6.29 -18.89 -19.77
N VAL A 198 -5.10 -18.29 -19.60
CA VAL A 198 -4.70 -17.05 -20.26
C VAL A 198 -3.55 -17.37 -21.20
N MET A 199 -3.63 -16.83 -22.41
CA MET A 199 -2.56 -16.92 -23.41
C MET A 199 -1.81 -15.60 -23.44
N MET A 200 -0.54 -15.62 -23.08
CA MET A 200 0.27 -14.41 -22.90
C MET A 200 1.50 -14.45 -23.80
N ARG A 201 1.75 -13.38 -24.56
CA ARG A 201 2.94 -13.28 -25.41
C ARG A 201 4.18 -12.96 -24.59
N LYS A 202 5.36 -13.30 -25.10
CA LYS A 202 6.64 -13.04 -24.41
C LYS A 202 6.86 -11.55 -24.09
N ASP A 203 6.44 -10.66 -24.98
CA ASP A 203 6.59 -9.20 -24.91
C ASP A 203 5.43 -8.47 -24.19
N GLU A 204 4.36 -9.16 -23.85
CA GLU A 204 3.13 -8.56 -23.33
C GLU A 204 3.19 -8.37 -21.82
N HIS A 205 3.24 -7.12 -21.36
CA HIS A 205 3.56 -6.78 -19.97
C HIS A 205 2.49 -7.15 -18.93
N PHE A 206 1.21 -7.17 -19.30
CA PHE A 206 0.15 -7.63 -18.40
C PHE A 206 -1.14 -8.02 -19.14
N HIS A 207 -1.99 -8.79 -18.47
CA HIS A 207 -3.41 -8.91 -18.79
C HIS A 207 -4.27 -8.50 -17.60
N VAL A 208 -5.41 -7.86 -17.86
CA VAL A 208 -6.43 -7.61 -16.83
C VAL A 208 -7.32 -8.83 -16.67
N LEU A 209 -7.54 -9.26 -15.44
CA LEU A 209 -8.48 -10.32 -15.06
C LEU A 209 -9.63 -9.69 -14.26
N SER A 210 -10.87 -10.04 -14.57
CA SER A 210 -12.05 -9.45 -13.92
C SER A 210 -13.05 -10.52 -13.46
N HIS A 211 -13.67 -10.26 -12.30
CA HIS A 211 -14.75 -11.08 -11.76
C HIS A 211 -15.99 -10.21 -11.52
N GLY A 212 -17.14 -10.66 -12.05
CA GLY A 212 -18.31 -9.81 -12.25
C GLY A 212 -19.05 -9.32 -10.99
N GLN A 213 -18.77 -9.86 -9.80
CA GLN A 213 -19.65 -9.70 -8.62
C GLN A 213 -19.12 -8.81 -7.51
N ASP A 214 -17.81 -8.61 -7.41
CA ASP A 214 -17.18 -7.98 -6.25
C ASP A 214 -16.34 -6.74 -6.57
N GLY A 215 -16.35 -6.29 -7.83
CA GLY A 215 -15.81 -4.99 -8.21
C GLY A 215 -14.29 -4.88 -8.11
N VAL A 216 -13.57 -6.01 -8.23
CA VAL A 216 -12.10 -6.07 -8.13
C VAL A 216 -11.51 -6.45 -9.48
N LEU A 217 -10.44 -5.75 -9.87
CA LEU A 217 -9.59 -6.11 -10.99
C LEU A 217 -8.30 -6.74 -10.48
N PHE A 218 -7.77 -7.71 -11.20
CA PHE A 218 -6.45 -8.28 -10.96
C PHE A 218 -5.61 -8.11 -12.22
N LEU A 219 -4.29 -7.92 -12.06
CA LEU A 219 -3.35 -7.94 -13.17
C LEU A 219 -2.53 -9.22 -13.10
N LEU A 220 -2.55 -9.99 -14.19
CA LEU A 220 -1.50 -10.94 -14.50
C LEU A 220 -0.32 -10.13 -15.05
N LEU A 221 0.77 -10.05 -14.28
CA LEU A 221 1.95 -9.25 -14.59
C LEU A 221 3.05 -10.11 -15.21
N ASN A 222 3.74 -9.56 -16.20
CA ASN A 222 4.84 -10.20 -16.92
C ASN A 222 6.01 -9.22 -17.06
N LYS A 223 7.07 -9.44 -16.27
CA LYS A 223 8.32 -8.71 -16.41
C LYS A 223 9.27 -9.53 -17.30
N THR A 224 9.58 -8.98 -18.45
CA THR A 224 10.47 -9.58 -19.45
C THR A 224 11.95 -9.46 -19.04
N ASN A 225 12.80 -10.30 -19.64
CA ASN A 225 14.27 -10.25 -19.51
C ASN A 225 14.77 -10.34 -18.05
N VAL A 226 14.15 -11.21 -17.24
CA VAL A 226 14.57 -11.47 -15.86
C VAL A 226 15.44 -12.72 -15.84
N GLY A 227 16.76 -12.55 -16.05
CA GLY A 227 17.68 -13.67 -16.22
C GLY A 227 17.41 -14.41 -17.53
N THR A 228 17.17 -15.72 -17.46
CA THR A 228 16.94 -16.60 -18.63
C THR A 228 15.44 -16.77 -18.96
N GLY A 229 14.62 -15.76 -18.70
CA GLY A 229 13.18 -15.88 -18.90
C GLY A 229 12.37 -14.67 -18.43
N ASN A 230 11.10 -14.92 -18.17
CA ASN A 230 10.10 -13.93 -17.80
C ASN A 230 9.58 -14.19 -16.39
N ALA A 231 9.47 -13.15 -15.58
CA ALA A 231 8.94 -13.22 -14.22
C ALA A 231 7.45 -12.89 -14.21
N VAL A 232 6.63 -13.85 -13.80
CA VAL A 232 5.16 -13.76 -13.83
C VAL A 232 4.55 -13.85 -12.44
N MET A 233 3.58 -12.99 -12.14
CA MET A 233 2.80 -13.03 -10.91
C MET A 233 1.39 -12.46 -11.12
N VAL A 234 0.50 -12.64 -10.15
CA VAL A 234 -0.80 -11.95 -10.11
C VAL A 234 -0.81 -10.93 -8.99
N ALA A 235 -1.33 -9.74 -9.26
CA ALA A 235 -1.55 -8.68 -8.28
C ALA A 235 -3.02 -8.21 -8.32
N CYS A 236 -3.53 -7.71 -7.20
CA CYS A 236 -4.85 -7.08 -7.09
C CYS A 236 -4.70 -5.56 -7.33
N LEU A 237 -5.54 -4.98 -8.19
CA LEU A 237 -5.69 -3.53 -8.26
C LEU A 237 -6.65 -3.09 -7.16
N GLY A 238 -6.12 -2.42 -6.16
CA GLY A 238 -6.89 -2.07 -4.97
C GLY A 238 -6.03 -1.47 -3.85
N PRO A 239 -6.68 -0.95 -2.80
CA PRO A 239 -5.98 -0.39 -1.66
C PRO A 239 -5.38 -1.52 -0.81
N ASP A 240 -4.36 -1.19 -0.02
CA ASP A 240 -3.64 -2.12 0.87
C ASP A 240 -4.60 -2.86 1.83
N SER A 241 -5.76 -2.27 2.15
CA SER A 241 -6.84 -2.90 2.93
C SER A 241 -7.51 -4.11 2.26
N MET A 242 -7.11 -4.47 1.02
CA MET A 242 -7.47 -5.73 0.37
C MET A 242 -6.44 -6.85 0.59
N GLU A 243 -5.33 -6.59 1.27
CA GLU A 243 -4.26 -7.57 1.46
C GLU A 243 -4.79 -8.76 2.28
N GLU A 244 -4.14 -9.91 2.09
CA GLU A 244 -4.54 -11.20 2.66
C GLU A 244 -5.92 -11.76 2.23
N LYS A 245 -6.81 -10.99 1.58
CA LYS A 245 -8.14 -11.48 1.15
C LYS A 245 -8.07 -12.55 0.06
N TYR A 246 -7.02 -12.50 -0.76
CA TYR A 246 -6.86 -13.37 -1.91
C TYR A 246 -5.54 -14.14 -1.86
N THR A 247 -5.55 -15.35 -2.41
CA THR A 247 -4.35 -16.08 -2.83
C THR A 247 -4.48 -16.43 -4.30
N TYR A 248 -3.37 -16.65 -4.98
CA TYR A 248 -3.38 -17.09 -6.37
C TYR A 248 -2.39 -18.23 -6.59
N LYS A 249 -2.68 -19.02 -7.62
CA LYS A 249 -1.74 -19.94 -8.25
C LYS A 249 -1.66 -19.64 -9.73
N VAL A 250 -0.42 -19.53 -10.22
CA VAL A 250 -0.11 -19.48 -11.65
C VAL A 250 0.69 -20.73 -12.01
N LYS A 251 0.28 -21.42 -13.06
CA LYS A 251 0.95 -22.61 -13.60
C LYS A 251 1.23 -22.39 -15.08
N ALA A 252 2.50 -22.47 -15.47
CA ALA A 252 2.92 -22.52 -16.85
C ALA A 252 3.13 -23.99 -17.24
N THR A 253 2.53 -24.42 -18.35
CA THR A 253 2.65 -25.78 -18.87
C THR A 253 3.36 -25.73 -20.22
N ASP A 254 4.25 -26.69 -20.49
CA ASP A 254 4.92 -26.76 -21.79
C ASP A 254 3.95 -27.07 -22.95
N GLN A 255 4.41 -26.83 -24.18
CA GLN A 255 3.59 -27.02 -25.39
C GLN A 255 3.15 -28.48 -25.59
N MET A 256 3.94 -29.44 -25.11
CA MET A 256 3.66 -30.87 -25.19
C MET A 256 2.74 -31.37 -24.06
N ARG A 257 2.46 -30.50 -23.08
CA ARG A 257 1.77 -30.79 -21.81
C ARG A 257 2.37 -31.93 -20.99
N VAL A 258 3.69 -32.13 -21.08
CA VAL A 258 4.40 -33.20 -20.33
C VAL A 258 5.00 -32.71 -19.01
N SER A 259 5.37 -31.44 -18.92
CA SER A 259 5.89 -30.80 -17.72
C SER A 259 5.22 -29.44 -17.46
N SER A 260 5.28 -29.00 -16.20
CA SER A 260 4.75 -27.70 -15.79
C SER A 260 5.47 -27.16 -14.56
N ILE A 261 5.62 -25.84 -14.50
CA ILE A 261 6.10 -25.11 -13.34
C ILE A 261 4.95 -24.28 -12.76
N GLN A 262 4.91 -24.10 -11.45
CA GLN A 262 3.83 -23.37 -10.78
C GLN A 262 4.33 -22.62 -9.55
N LEU A 263 3.66 -21.51 -9.25
CA LEU A 263 3.79 -20.76 -8.01
C LEU A 263 2.41 -20.58 -7.40
N GLU A 264 2.29 -20.82 -6.09
CA GLU A 264 1.16 -20.39 -5.28
C GLU A 264 1.64 -19.36 -4.25
N SER A 265 0.92 -18.25 -4.11
CA SER A 265 1.32 -17.13 -3.25
C SER A 265 0.10 -16.35 -2.74
N PRO A 266 0.21 -15.68 -1.57
CA PRO A 266 -0.67 -14.57 -1.22
C PRO A 266 -0.67 -13.50 -2.31
N MET A 267 -1.83 -12.84 -2.48
CA MET A 267 -2.00 -11.73 -3.41
C MET A 267 -1.35 -10.46 -2.85
N THR A 268 -0.62 -9.73 -3.70
CA THR A 268 -0.15 -8.37 -3.41
C THR A 268 -1.14 -7.36 -3.99
N ASN A 269 -1.38 -6.25 -3.30
CA ASN A 269 -2.11 -5.12 -3.89
C ASN A 269 -1.16 -4.13 -4.56
N ILE A 270 -1.62 -3.50 -5.62
CA ILE A 270 -0.96 -2.38 -6.30
C ILE A 270 -2.00 -1.31 -6.64
N ARG A 271 -1.58 -0.04 -6.66
CA ARG A 271 -2.44 1.08 -7.09
C ARG A 271 -2.40 1.33 -8.60
N SER A 272 -1.28 0.95 -9.20
CA SER A 272 -0.82 1.28 -10.55
C SER A 272 0.12 0.16 -11.01
N TRP A 273 0.28 -0.01 -12.32
CA TRP A 273 1.35 -0.82 -12.89
C TRP A 273 2.50 0.08 -13.34
N GLU A 274 3.63 0.02 -12.62
CA GLU A 274 4.80 0.89 -12.84
C GLU A 274 5.92 0.19 -13.62
N GLY A 275 5.61 -0.90 -14.34
CA GLY A 275 6.60 -1.71 -15.05
C GLY A 275 7.53 -2.55 -14.15
N THR A 276 7.39 -2.46 -12.83
CA THR A 276 8.19 -3.20 -11.84
C THR A 276 7.32 -4.13 -10.99
N LEU A 277 7.80 -5.36 -10.75
CA LEU A 277 7.06 -6.35 -9.96
C LEU A 277 7.07 -5.95 -8.48
N PRO A 278 5.91 -5.94 -7.79
CA PRO A 278 5.80 -5.47 -6.41
C PRO A 278 6.40 -6.43 -5.37
N GLN A 279 6.71 -7.68 -5.73
CA GLN A 279 7.33 -8.65 -4.83
C GLN A 279 8.50 -9.41 -5.47
N LYS A 280 9.41 -9.90 -4.61
CA LYS A 280 10.50 -10.83 -4.96
C LYS A 280 10.03 -12.28 -5.18
N LYS A 281 8.73 -12.57 -4.98
CA LYS A 281 8.11 -13.89 -5.18
C LYS A 281 7.31 -13.87 -6.47
N PHE A 282 7.87 -14.45 -7.53
CA PHE A 282 7.27 -14.56 -8.86
C PHE A 282 7.61 -15.93 -9.45
N LEU A 283 6.79 -16.42 -10.38
CA LEU A 283 7.12 -17.59 -11.17
C LEU A 283 8.08 -17.15 -12.27
N LEU A 284 9.35 -17.54 -12.18
CA LEU A 284 10.27 -17.41 -13.31
C LEU A 284 9.96 -18.50 -14.31
N ILE A 285 9.50 -18.11 -15.50
CA ILE A 285 9.20 -19.00 -16.61
C ILE A 285 10.39 -18.93 -17.59
N PRO A 286 11.13 -20.03 -17.81
CA PRO A 286 12.22 -20.08 -18.78
C PRO A 286 11.77 -19.72 -20.19
N GLU A 287 12.70 -19.14 -20.97
CA GLU A 287 12.46 -18.69 -22.33
C GLU A 287 11.94 -19.80 -23.27
N GLU A 288 12.35 -21.05 -23.05
CA GLU A 288 11.95 -22.22 -23.82
C GLU A 288 10.44 -22.53 -23.72
N LEU A 289 9.80 -22.20 -22.60
CA LEU A 289 8.35 -22.32 -22.43
C LEU A 289 7.59 -21.18 -23.14
N PHE A 290 8.28 -20.09 -23.49
CA PHE A 290 7.69 -18.84 -23.96
C PHE A 290 7.73 -18.63 -25.47
N ALA A 291 8.27 -19.60 -26.24
CA ALA A 291 8.56 -19.59 -27.69
C ALA A 291 8.03 -18.38 -28.49
N PHE A 292 6.70 -18.23 -28.56
CA PHE A 292 6.05 -16.95 -28.90
C PHE A 292 5.04 -16.51 -27.84
N ASN A 293 4.35 -17.48 -27.24
CA ASN A 293 3.37 -17.31 -26.18
C ASN A 293 3.42 -18.52 -25.22
N VAL A 294 2.82 -18.36 -24.04
CA VAL A 294 2.72 -19.42 -23.02
C VAL A 294 1.28 -19.54 -22.51
N CYS A 295 0.83 -20.78 -22.30
CA CYS A 295 -0.45 -21.05 -21.66
C CYS A 295 -0.29 -21.01 -20.13
N LEU A 296 -0.94 -20.04 -19.50
CA LEU A 296 -0.98 -19.89 -18.06
C LEU A 296 -2.34 -20.33 -17.52
N GLU A 297 -2.33 -21.35 -16.67
CA GLU A 297 -3.48 -21.71 -15.84
C GLU A 297 -3.43 -20.89 -14.55
N ILE A 298 -4.44 -20.05 -14.33
CA ILE A 298 -4.53 -19.14 -13.20
C ILE A 298 -5.73 -19.52 -12.34
N THR A 299 -5.50 -19.76 -11.05
CA THR A 299 -6.56 -19.89 -10.05
C THR A 299 -6.42 -18.76 -9.05
N ILE A 300 -7.50 -18.04 -8.77
CA ILE A 300 -7.56 -17.06 -7.67
C ILE A 300 -8.57 -17.58 -6.65
N TRP A 301 -8.17 -17.64 -5.38
CA TRP A 301 -9.04 -17.99 -4.26
C TRP A 301 -9.34 -16.76 -3.42
N LYS A 302 -10.55 -16.72 -2.84
CA LYS A 302 -11.01 -15.65 -1.95
C LYS A 302 -11.26 -16.21 -0.56
N LYS A 303 -10.54 -15.72 0.44
CA LYS A 303 -10.77 -16.10 1.84
C LYS A 303 -12.19 -15.68 2.28
N GLY A 304 -12.84 -16.50 3.09
CA GLY A 304 -14.18 -16.23 3.63
C GLY A 304 -15.35 -16.71 2.78
N VAL A 305 -15.12 -17.29 1.59
CA VAL A 305 -16.19 -17.99 0.84
C VAL A 305 -16.42 -19.38 1.46
N SER A 306 -17.11 -19.44 2.59
CA SER A 306 -17.68 -20.69 3.09
C SER A 306 -18.72 -21.20 2.07
N GLY A 307 -18.46 -22.36 1.48
CA GLY A 307 -19.33 -22.93 0.46
C GLY A 307 -20.72 -23.23 1.03
N CYS A 308 -21.73 -22.46 0.63
CA CYS A 308 -23.10 -22.65 1.06
C CYS A 308 -23.70 -23.93 0.44
N ARG A 309 -23.42 -25.09 1.05
CA ARG A 309 -24.08 -26.37 0.75
C ARG A 309 -25.36 -26.54 1.57
N ASN A 310 -26.36 -25.68 1.32
CA ASN A 310 -27.72 -25.93 1.78
C ASN A 310 -28.51 -26.72 0.73
N THR A 311 -28.19 -28.02 0.59
CA THR A 311 -29.15 -28.98 0.02
C THR A 311 -30.21 -29.28 1.08
N ALA A 312 -31.17 -28.36 1.24
CA ALA A 312 -32.33 -28.53 2.11
C ALA A 312 -33.25 -29.63 1.54
N ARG A 313 -32.93 -30.89 1.85
CA ARG A 313 -33.75 -32.05 1.48
C ARG A 313 -35.04 -32.01 2.30
N GLN A 314 -36.17 -31.72 1.64
CA GLN A 314 -37.49 -31.70 2.24
C GLN A 314 -37.78 -33.01 3.00
N LYS A 315 -38.21 -32.92 4.26
CA LYS A 315 -38.78 -34.04 5.01
C LYS A 315 -40.29 -34.07 4.80
N GLY A 316 -40.76 -34.97 3.93
CA GLY A 316 -42.17 -35.40 3.91
C GLY A 316 -42.47 -36.40 5.03
N SER A 317 -43.70 -36.43 5.51
CA SER A 317 -44.09 -37.12 6.76
C SER A 317 -44.95 -38.38 6.55
N THR A 318 -44.59 -39.46 7.25
CA THR A 318 -45.46 -40.55 7.79
C THR A 318 -46.24 -41.49 6.83
N PRO A 319 -46.71 -42.69 7.26
CA PRO A 319 -46.17 -43.63 8.27
C PRO A 319 -46.25 -45.16 7.90
N SER A 320 -45.65 -46.00 8.76
CA SER A 320 -46.03 -47.41 9.08
C SER A 320 -45.84 -48.58 8.07
N SER A 321 -44.88 -49.47 8.35
CA SER A 321 -45.14 -50.87 8.84
C SER A 321 -43.85 -51.72 8.93
N LYS A 322 -43.82 -52.65 9.90
CA LYS A 322 -42.78 -53.69 10.18
C LYS A 322 -43.44 -55.10 10.01
N PRO A 323 -42.76 -56.26 10.17
CA PRO A 323 -41.33 -56.54 10.47
C PRO A 323 -40.59 -57.07 9.20
N ALA A 324 -39.42 -57.73 9.19
CA ALA A 324 -38.51 -58.31 10.21
C ALA A 324 -37.03 -58.20 9.71
N SER A 325 -35.97 -58.78 10.31
CA SER A 325 -35.82 -59.67 11.48
C SER A 325 -34.52 -59.34 12.29
N GLY A 326 -33.54 -60.26 12.32
CA GLY A 326 -32.20 -60.15 12.94
C GLY A 326 -31.47 -61.50 12.85
N PRO A 327 -30.38 -61.76 13.62
CA PRO A 327 -29.60 -60.83 14.44
C PRO A 327 -28.05 -61.00 14.33
N ARG A 328 -27.26 -60.05 14.87
CA ARG A 328 -26.18 -60.27 15.89
C ARG A 328 -25.17 -59.09 15.99
N SER A 329 -25.08 -58.58 17.23
CA SER A 329 -23.95 -57.98 17.97
C SER A 329 -23.30 -56.67 17.45
N ILE A 330 -23.35 -55.50 18.13
CA ILE A 330 -23.12 -55.11 19.56
C ILE A 330 -21.62 -55.17 19.89
N GLU A 331 -20.89 -54.13 20.37
CA GLU A 331 -21.20 -52.72 20.75
C GLU A 331 -19.90 -51.86 20.80
N ALA A 332 -20.04 -50.53 20.67
CA ALA A 332 -19.23 -49.44 21.29
C ALA A 332 -17.67 -49.42 21.11
N GLU A 333 -16.88 -48.35 21.38
CA GLU A 333 -17.02 -47.07 22.11
C GLU A 333 -16.20 -45.91 21.46
N LEU A 334 -16.54 -44.66 21.81
CA LEU A 334 -15.70 -43.43 22.04
C LEU A 334 -14.57 -43.07 21.03
N VAL A 335 -14.48 -41.88 20.43
CA VAL A 335 -14.49 -40.49 20.97
C VAL A 335 -13.43 -40.23 22.06
N GLU A 336 -12.19 -39.92 21.67
CA GLU A 336 -11.35 -38.91 22.33
C GLU A 336 -10.03 -38.61 21.58
N SER A 337 -9.35 -37.54 22.02
CA SER A 337 -7.98 -37.10 21.68
C SER A 337 -7.82 -36.02 20.61
N CYS A 338 -8.23 -34.80 20.99
CA CYS A 338 -7.38 -33.63 20.78
C CYS A 338 -6.56 -33.41 22.08
N GLU A 339 -5.48 -32.61 22.02
CA GLU A 339 -4.57 -32.24 23.14
C GLU A 339 -3.47 -33.23 23.58
N ARG A 340 -2.30 -33.08 22.95
CA ARG A 340 -0.90 -33.19 23.49
C ARG A 340 0.07 -33.08 22.30
N HIS A 341 1.10 -32.24 22.24
CA HIS A 341 1.87 -31.52 23.26
C HIS A 341 2.25 -30.09 22.84
N THR A 342 2.36 -29.19 23.83
CA THR A 342 3.27 -28.04 23.81
C THR A 342 4.50 -28.35 24.69
N ASN A 343 5.73 -28.21 24.17
CA ASN A 343 6.75 -27.31 24.75
C ASN A 343 8.08 -27.28 23.98
N VAL A 344 8.46 -26.07 23.56
CA VAL A 344 9.77 -25.40 23.72
C VAL A 344 11.08 -26.22 23.64
N GLY A 345 11.97 -25.77 22.76
CA GLY A 345 13.39 -25.59 23.09
C GLY A 345 14.41 -26.21 22.14
N SER A 346 15.42 -25.42 21.76
CA SER A 346 16.59 -25.77 20.91
C SER A 346 16.27 -26.06 19.41
N TYR A 347 17.03 -25.59 18.41
CA TYR A 347 18.33 -24.89 18.39
C TYR A 347 18.31 -23.64 17.51
N LEU A 348 18.69 -22.48 18.07
CA LEU A 348 19.22 -21.34 17.33
C LEU A 348 20.76 -21.38 17.41
N SER A 349 21.43 -22.12 16.51
CA SER A 349 22.91 -22.13 16.49
C SER A 349 23.60 -22.49 15.17
N GLU A 350 22.92 -22.58 14.01
CA GLU A 350 23.55 -22.97 12.72
C GLU A 350 23.23 -22.01 11.55
N ALA A 351 23.04 -20.72 11.84
CA ALA A 351 22.78 -19.69 10.81
C ALA A 351 23.85 -18.58 10.73
N VAL A 352 25.06 -18.81 11.27
CA VAL A 352 26.10 -17.75 11.41
C VAL A 352 27.44 -18.07 10.73
N SER A 353 27.67 -19.30 10.25
CA SER A 353 29.00 -19.72 9.73
C SER A 353 29.14 -19.86 8.20
N HIS A 354 28.16 -19.46 7.38
CA HIS A 354 28.25 -19.56 5.91
C HIS A 354 28.02 -18.23 5.15
N PHE A 355 28.10 -17.09 5.83
CA PHE A 355 27.91 -15.76 5.22
C PHE A 355 29.22 -14.93 5.11
N VAL A 356 30.39 -15.58 5.12
CA VAL A 356 31.71 -14.91 5.17
C VAL A 356 32.66 -15.29 4.02
N GLU A 357 32.33 -16.26 3.16
CA GLU A 357 33.26 -16.79 2.13
C GLU A 357 32.87 -16.53 0.65
N TRP A 358 32.09 -15.49 0.34
CA TRP A 358 31.79 -15.08 -1.05
C TRP A 358 32.12 -13.60 -1.34
N ASN A 359 33.24 -13.12 -0.83
CA ASN A 359 33.76 -11.77 -1.10
C ASN A 359 35.30 -11.73 -1.26
N VAL A 360 35.87 -12.70 -1.98
CA VAL A 360 37.27 -12.62 -2.47
C VAL A 360 37.37 -13.31 -3.85
N VAL A 361 37.94 -12.62 -4.86
CA VAL A 361 38.27 -13.05 -6.25
C VAL A 361 37.11 -13.70 -7.07
N PHE A 362 36.55 -13.07 -8.11
CA PHE A 362 37.20 -12.48 -9.29
C PHE A 362 36.26 -11.48 -10.00
#